data_AF-A0A8J7H5S7-F1
#
_entry.id   AF-A0A8J7H5S7-F1
#
_cell.length_a   1.000
_cell.length_b   1.000
_cell.length_c   1.000
_cell.angle_alpha   90.00
_cell.angle_beta   90.00
_cell.angle_gamma   90.00
#
_symmetry.space_group_name_H-M   'P 1'
#
loop_
_entity.id
_entity.type
_entity.pdbx_description
1 polymer ?
#
loop_
_entity_poly.entity_id
_entity_poly.type
_entity_poly.pdbx_seq_one_letter_code
_entity_poly.pdbx_strand_id
1 'polypeptide(L)'
;MNARKSGYECKNWMCKRLGISRIAYYKWLHRKIPEQVLEHLKLAELIEEHDEIFCRMLGYHRMTTWINHFNHTTYSKKRAYEL
;
A
#
# COMPACT_ATOMS: atom_id res chain seq x y z
N MET A 1 28.86 8.18 31.84
CA MET A 1 28.35 6.79 31.72
C MET A 1 27.22 6.79 30.70
N ASN A 2 27.55 6.54 29.42
CA ASN A 2 26.56 6.59 28.35
C ASN A 2 25.91 5.21 28.22
N ALA A 3 24.70 5.10 28.76
CA ALA A 3 23.84 3.93 28.58
C ALA A 3 23.53 3.79 27.09
N ARG A 4 24.22 2.85 26.44
CA ARG A 4 23.89 2.35 25.12
C ARG A 4 22.54 1.64 25.28
N LYS A 5 21.42 2.38 25.15
CA LYS A 5 20.07 1.83 25.30
C LYS A 5 19.98 0.59 24.42
N SER A 6 19.77 -0.56 25.05
CA SER A 6 19.55 -1.81 24.35
C SER A 6 18.35 -1.63 23.43
N GLY A 7 18.42 -2.10 22.17
CA GLY A 7 17.31 -1.98 21.21
C GLY A 7 15.98 -2.58 21.70
N TYR A 8 16.03 -3.37 22.77
CA TYR A 8 14.88 -3.91 23.49
C TYR A 8 14.16 -2.90 24.40
N GLU A 9 14.91 -1.98 25.01
CA GLU A 9 14.36 -0.92 25.87
C GLU A 9 13.57 0.11 25.06
N CYS A 10 14.06 0.46 23.87
CA CYS A 10 13.35 1.36 22.96
C CYS A 10 11.99 0.77 22.52
N LYS A 11 11.95 -0.53 22.19
CA LYS A 11 10.71 -1.24 21.80
C LYS A 11 9.71 -1.31 22.95
N ASN A 12 10.16 -1.64 24.15
CA ASN A 12 9.29 -1.67 25.35
C ASN A 12 8.77 -0.28 25.71
N TRP A 13 9.61 0.76 25.61
CA TRP A 13 9.19 2.14 25.84
C TRP A 13 8.10 2.58 24.84
N MET A 14 8.29 2.28 23.55
CA MET A 14 7.29 2.57 22.52
C MET A 14 5.97 1.82 22.77
N CYS A 15 6.02 0.52 23.08
CA CYS A 15 4.82 -0.27 23.36
C CYS A 15 4.01 0.32 24.53
N LYS A 16 4.69 0.74 25.60
CA LYS A 16 4.07 1.40 26.75
C LYS A 16 3.48 2.77 26.38
N ARG A 17 4.20 3.57 25.59
CA ARG A 17 3.75 4.92 25.20
C ARG A 17 2.54 4.89 24.26
N LEU A 18 2.49 3.92 23.35
CA LEU A 18 1.42 3.75 22.36
C LEU A 18 0.25 2.88 22.88
N GLY A 19 0.34 2.32 24.09
CA GLY A 19 -0.69 1.46 24.65
C GLY A 19 -0.89 0.14 23.91
N ILE A 20 0.11 -0.32 23.14
CA ILE A 20 0.03 -1.55 22.35
C ILE A 20 0.72 -2.70 23.08
N SER A 21 0.13 -3.89 22.97
CA SER A 21 0.78 -5.08 23.51
C SER A 21 2.06 -5.39 22.73
N ARG A 22 3.08 -5.88 23.42
CA ARG A 22 4.32 -6.30 22.78
C ARG A 22 4.09 -7.37 21.72
N ILE A 23 3.15 -8.29 21.95
CA ILE A 23 2.77 -9.31 20.97
C ILE A 23 2.20 -8.67 19.70
N ALA A 24 1.32 -7.67 19.83
CA ALA A 24 0.79 -6.94 18.69
C ALA A 24 1.89 -6.20 17.92
N TYR A 25 2.85 -5.58 18.62
CA TYR A 25 4.01 -4.93 18.01
C TYR A 25 4.81 -5.89 17.13
N TYR A 26 5.18 -7.07 17.63
CA TYR A 26 5.93 -8.05 16.83
C TYR A 26 5.08 -8.67 15.70
N LYS A 27 3.78 -8.90 15.92
CA LYS A 27 2.86 -9.34 14.87
C LYS A 27 2.79 -8.33 13.72
N TRP A 28 2.73 -7.05 14.04
CA TRP A 28 2.75 -5.98 13.03
C TRP A 28 4.09 -5.89 12.31
N LEU A 29 5.21 -5.96 13.06
CA LEU A 29 6.56 -5.90 12.50
C LEU A 29 6.84 -7.00 11.46
N HIS A 30 6.24 -8.18 11.65
CA HIS A 30 6.39 -9.33 10.77
C HIS A 30 5.15 -9.58 9.89
N ARG A 31 4.25 -8.60 9.77
CA ARG A 31 3.06 -8.75 8.96
C ARG A 31 3.45 -8.82 7.48
N LYS A 32 3.04 -9.90 6.81
CA LYS A 32 3.09 -9.97 5.35
C LYS A 32 2.05 -9.02 4.77
N ILE A 33 2.45 -8.24 3.77
CA ILE A 33 1.52 -7.39 3.03
C ILE A 33 0.53 -8.32 2.30
N PRO A 34 -0.79 -8.15 2.47
CA PRO A 34 -1.76 -8.95 1.74
C PRO A 34 -1.63 -8.72 0.24
N GLU A 35 -1.86 -9.77 -0.55
CA GLU A 35 -1.82 -9.70 -2.01
C GLU A 35 -2.78 -8.65 -2.57
N GLN A 36 -3.96 -8.48 -1.97
CA GLN A 36 -4.93 -7.47 -2.39
C GLN A 36 -4.40 -6.03 -2.25
N VAL A 37 -3.53 -5.79 -1.26
CA VAL A 37 -2.89 -4.48 -1.06
C VAL A 37 -1.83 -4.26 -2.12
N LEU A 38 -1.06 -5.29 -2.46
CA LEU A 38 -0.07 -5.22 -3.55
C LEU A 38 -0.75 -4.98 -4.90
N GLU A 39 -1.84 -5.67 -5.20
CA GLU A 39 -2.62 -5.42 -6.41
C GLU A 39 -3.21 -4.01 -6.46
N HIS A 40 -3.66 -3.48 -5.32
CA HIS A 40 -4.18 -2.11 -5.23
C HIS A 40 -3.09 -1.09 -5.52
N LEU A 41 -1.90 -1.26 -4.93
CA LEU A 41 -0.75 -0.40 -5.20
C LEU A 41 -0.34 -0.43 -6.67
N LYS A 42 -0.29 -1.62 -7.28
CA LYS A 42 0.00 -1.78 -8.71
C LYS A 42 -1.03 -1.05 -9.59
N LEU A 43 -2.31 -1.14 -9.24
CA LEU A 43 -3.35 -0.45 -10.00
C LEU A 43 -3.28 1.07 -9.82
N ALA A 44 -2.91 1.57 -8.64
CA ALA A 44 -2.68 3.00 -8.42
C ALA A 44 -1.54 3.54 -9.29
N GLU A 45 -0.41 2.81 -9.36
CA GLU A 45 0.74 3.16 -10.21
C GLU A 45 0.33 3.26 -11.69
N LEU A 46 -0.44 2.30 -12.20
CA LEU A 46 -0.94 2.31 -13.58
C LEU A 46 -1.93 3.47 -13.87
N ILE A 47 -2.67 3.91 -12.86
CA ILE A 47 -3.56 5.08 -12.97
C ILE A 47 -2.73 6.36 -13.06
N GLU A 48 -1.70 6.50 -12.23
CA GLU A 48 -0.78 7.64 -12.27
C GLU A 48 -0.05 7.73 -13.61
N GLU A 49 0.51 6.62 -14.12
CA GLU A 49 1.14 6.57 -15.45
C GLU A 49 0.19 6.99 -16.56
N HIS A 50 -1.04 6.48 -16.55
CA HIS A 50 -2.06 6.88 -17.51
C HIS A 50 -2.36 8.38 -17.38
N ASP A 51 -2.42 8.91 -16.16
CA ASP A 51 -2.71 10.32 -15.94
C ASP A 51 -1.61 11.26 -16.43
N GLU A 52 -0.34 10.87 -16.28
CA GLU A 52 0.79 11.61 -16.81
C GLU A 52 0.76 11.66 -18.35
N ILE A 53 0.41 10.55 -19.00
CA ILE A 53 0.37 10.46 -20.46
C ILE A 53 -0.80 11.25 -21.05
N PHE A 54 -1.98 11.19 -20.41
CA PHE A 54 -3.23 11.72 -20.98
C PHE A 54 -3.77 12.97 -20.27
N CYS A 55 -3.07 13.45 -19.23
CA CYS A 55 -3.38 14.67 -18.47
C CYS A 55 -4.87 14.76 -18.06
N ARG A 56 -5.41 13.75 -17.38
CA ARG A 56 -6.83 13.62 -16.97
C ARG A 56 -7.89 13.76 -18.08
N MET A 57 -7.50 13.89 -19.35
CA MET A 57 -8.45 14.15 -20.45
C MET A 57 -9.29 12.91 -20.81
N LEU A 58 -8.78 11.72 -20.51
CA LEU A 58 -9.48 10.46 -20.76
C LEU A 58 -10.20 10.00 -19.50
N GLY A 59 -11.54 9.86 -19.58
CA GLY A 59 -12.35 9.39 -18.47
C GLY A 59 -12.08 7.93 -18.09
N TYR A 60 -12.50 7.54 -16.88
CA TYR A 60 -12.20 6.24 -16.23
C TYR A 60 -12.49 5.01 -17.10
N HIS A 61 -13.49 5.07 -18.00
CA HIS A 61 -13.80 3.96 -18.88
C HIS A 61 -12.65 3.66 -19.86
N ARG A 62 -12.08 4.71 -20.47
CA ARG A 62 -10.96 4.58 -21.39
C ARG A 62 -9.68 4.16 -20.65
N MET A 63 -9.48 4.70 -19.45
CA MET A 63 -8.40 4.29 -18.54
C MET A 63 -8.49 2.79 -18.23
N THR A 64 -9.67 2.27 -17.85
CA THR A 64 -9.84 0.84 -17.55
C THR A 64 -9.54 -0.05 -18.76
N THR A 65 -10.01 0.34 -19.96
CA THR A 65 -9.72 -0.39 -21.19
C THR A 65 -8.24 -0.34 -21.55
N TRP A 66 -7.59 0.82 -21.38
CA TRP A 66 -6.15 1.00 -21.60
C TRP A 66 -5.35 0.10 -20.64
N ILE A 67 -5.61 0.17 -19.34
CA ILE A 67 -4.94 -0.63 -18.32
C ILE A 67 -5.08 -2.13 -18.64
N ASN A 68 -6.29 -2.60 -18.94
CA ASN A 68 -6.55 -4.01 -19.25
C ASN A 68 -5.83 -4.46 -20.53
N HIS A 69 -5.82 -3.62 -21.57
CA HIS A 69 -5.20 -3.94 -22.85
C HIS A 69 -3.68 -4.05 -22.74
N PHE A 70 -3.02 -3.09 -22.09
CA PHE A 70 -1.56 -3.02 -22.02
C PHE A 70 -0.96 -3.91 -20.94
N ASN A 71 -1.69 -4.16 -19.84
CA ASN A 71 -1.18 -4.97 -18.72
C ASN A 71 -1.65 -6.43 -18.76
N HIS A 72 -2.39 -6.83 -19.80
CA HIS A 72 -3.02 -8.15 -19.89
C HIS A 72 -3.85 -8.50 -18.64
N THR A 73 -4.55 -7.51 -18.10
CA THR A 73 -5.39 -7.64 -16.90
C THR A 73 -6.87 -7.58 -17.27
N THR A 74 -7.72 -7.98 -16.33
CA THR A 74 -9.19 -7.98 -16.49
C THR A 74 -9.86 -7.25 -15.33
N TYR A 75 -9.37 -6.06 -14.99
CA TYR A 75 -9.98 -5.24 -13.96
C TYR A 75 -11.41 -4.86 -14.35
N SER A 76 -12.33 -5.05 -13.41
CA SER A 76 -13.70 -4.59 -13.55
C SER A 76 -13.77 -3.06 -13.45
N LYS A 77 -14.78 -2.46 -14.08
CA LYS A 77 -15.03 -1.00 -13.99
C LYS A 77 -15.14 -0.52 -12.54
N LYS A 78 -15.74 -1.35 -11.66
CA LYS A 78 -15.88 -1.07 -10.23
C LYS A 78 -14.52 -1.01 -9.53
N ARG A 79 -13.61 -1.94 -9.87
CA ARG A 79 -12.28 -2.01 -9.26
C ARG A 79 -11.40 -0.81 -9.60
N ALA A 80 -11.50 -0.28 -10.82
CA ALA A 80 -10.77 0.93 -11.22
C ALA A 80 -11.38 2.23 -10.67
N TYR A 81 -12.65 2.20 -10.24
CA TYR A 81 -13.35 3.34 -9.65
C TYR A 81 -13.17 3.45 -8.12
N GLU A 82 -12.97 2.31 -7.44
CA GLU A 82 -12.78 2.24 -5.98
C GLU A 82 -11.41 2.74 -5.49
N LEU A 83 -10.58 3.19 -6.42
CA LEU A 83 -9.23 3.72 -6.24
C LEU A 83 -9.26 5.24 -6.33
#